data_AF-A0A3D5NRG5-F1
#
_entry.id   AF-A0A3D5NRG5-F1
#
_cell.length_a   1.000
_cell.length_b   1.000
_cell.length_c   1.000
_cell.angle_alpha   90.00
_cell.angle_beta   90.00
_cell.angle_gamma   90.00
#
_symmetry.space_group_name_H-M   'P 1'
#
loop_
_entity.id
_entity.type
_entity.pdbx_description
1 polymer ?
#
loop_
_entity_poly.entity_id
_entity_poly.type
_entity_poly.pdbx_seq_one_letter_code
_entity_poly.pdbx_strand_id
1 'polypeptide(L)'
;GDILDRNGSILASTTEAYRVDADLKTFRRLLESKKLTAEEFAAPLAEILGEEESEIVKKLTAENNGIIIKRKIEKDTIDLLREYIDEEGINFLIIGYDNIRYYPNESFL
;
A
#
# COMPACT_ATOMS: atom_id res chain seq x y z
N GLY A 1 -8.92 6.20 18.52
CA GLY A 1 -9.45 6.69 19.80
C GLY A 1 -10.92 6.87 19.58
N ASP A 2 -11.70 5.88 19.98
CA ASP A 2 -13.05 5.69 19.45
C ASP A 2 -14.08 6.51 20.24
N ILE A 3 -14.95 7.21 19.52
CA ILE A 3 -16.04 8.01 20.10
C ILE A 3 -17.30 7.14 20.09
N LEU A 4 -17.85 6.89 21.28
CA LEU A 4 -19.09 6.14 21.51
C LEU A 4 -20.26 7.10 21.73
N ASP A 5 -21.41 6.84 21.11
CA ASP A 5 -22.67 7.52 21.44
C ASP A 5 -23.32 6.89 22.68
N ARG A 6 -24.28 7.61 23.28
CA ARG A 6 -24.94 7.30 24.57
C ARG A 6 -25.68 5.95 24.59
N ASN A 7 -25.88 5.32 23.43
CA ASN A 7 -26.59 4.05 23.27
C ASN A 7 -25.67 2.84 23.02
N GLY A 8 -24.35 2.98 23.11
CA GLY A 8 -23.40 1.86 22.97
C GLY A 8 -23.23 1.30 21.56
N SER A 9 -23.91 1.86 20.55
CA SER A 9 -23.61 1.56 19.14
C SER A 9 -22.37 2.32 18.69
N ILE A 10 -21.39 1.57 18.19
CA ILE A 10 -20.19 2.11 17.55
C ILE A 10 -20.63 2.84 16.27
N LEU A 11 -20.61 4.17 16.28
CA LEU A 11 -21.03 5.01 15.15
C LEU A 11 -19.89 5.33 14.17
N ALA A 12 -18.64 5.12 14.58
CA ALA A 12 -17.48 5.16 13.70
C ALA A 12 -16.41 4.20 14.24
N SER A 13 -16.10 3.15 13.47
CA SER A 13 -14.86 2.42 13.67
C SER A 13 -13.75 3.25 13.04
N THR A 14 -12.66 3.50 13.78
CA THR A 14 -11.44 4.04 13.20
C THR A 14 -10.81 2.93 12.34
N THR A 15 -11.36 2.68 11.15
CA THR A 15 -10.72 1.74 10.21
C THR A 15 -9.45 2.42 9.72
N GLU A 16 -8.30 2.03 10.29
CA GLU A 16 -7.00 2.47 9.81
C GLU A 16 -6.86 2.04 8.36
N ALA A 17 -6.92 3.01 7.46
CA ALA A 17 -6.67 2.80 6.04
C ALA A 17 -5.19 3.03 5.77
N TYR A 18 -4.59 2.14 5.00
CA TYR A 18 -3.18 2.19 4.63
C TYR A 18 -3.01 2.46 3.13
N ARG A 19 -1.82 2.92 2.77
CA ARG A 19 -1.36 3.13 1.40
C ARG A 19 -0.02 2.43 1.23
N VAL A 20 0.17 1.85 0.07
CA VAL A 20 1.46 1.29 -0.35
C VAL A 20 1.98 2.08 -1.53
N ASP A 21 3.19 2.60 -1.36
CA ASP A 21 3.99 3.24 -2.40
C ASP A 21 5.17 2.33 -2.77
N ALA A 22 5.63 2.45 -4.01
CA ALA A 22 6.85 1.80 -4.48
C ALA A 22 7.88 2.86 -4.88
N ASP A 23 9.10 2.74 -4.38
CA ASP A 23 10.30 3.42 -4.86
C ASP A 23 10.88 2.65 -6.05
N LEU A 24 10.56 3.12 -7.25
CA LEU A 24 10.96 2.49 -8.51
C LEU A 24 12.47 2.60 -8.75
N LYS A 25 13.15 3.60 -8.16
CA LYS A 25 14.61 3.71 -8.26
C LYS A 25 15.30 2.59 -7.47
N THR A 26 14.82 2.33 -6.27
CA THR A 26 15.32 1.21 -5.45
C THR A 26 14.95 -0.13 -6.08
N PHE A 27 13.74 -0.25 -6.64
CA PHE A 27 13.31 -1.44 -7.37
C PHE A 27 14.20 -1.76 -8.58
N ARG A 28 14.50 -0.79 -9.45
CA ARG A 28 15.39 -1.01 -10.61
C ARG A 28 16.78 -1.51 -10.19
N ARG A 29 17.35 -0.93 -9.13
CA ARG A 29 18.63 -1.39 -8.56
C ARG A 29 18.54 -2.82 -8.03
N LEU A 30 17.41 -3.19 -7.41
CA LEU A 30 17.16 -4.54 -6.93
C LEU A 30 17.13 -5.53 -8.10
N LEU A 31 16.40 -5.23 -9.17
CA LEU A 31 16.33 -6.06 -10.38
C LEU A 31 17.72 -6.26 -11.01
N GLU A 32 18.50 -5.18 -11.16
CA GLU A 32 19.87 -5.26 -11.66
C GLU A 32 20.77 -6.14 -10.77
N SER A 33 20.62 -6.04 -9.45
CA SER A 33 21.45 -6.76 -8.49
C SER A 33 21.12 -8.25 -8.40
N LYS A 34 19.83 -8.61 -8.41
CA LYS A 34 19.35 -9.99 -8.26
C LYS A 34 19.13 -10.69 -9.61
N LYS A 35 19.21 -9.97 -10.74
CA LYS A 35 18.88 -10.45 -12.10
C LYS A 35 17.45 -11.03 -12.19
N LEU A 36 16.54 -10.46 -11.42
CA LEU A 36 15.12 -10.82 -11.40
C LEU A 36 14.33 -9.91 -12.35
N THR A 37 13.11 -10.31 -12.68
CA THR A 37 12.21 -9.50 -13.50
C THR A 37 11.09 -8.87 -12.70
N ALA A 38 10.42 -7.87 -13.28
CA ALA A 38 9.33 -7.17 -12.59
C ALA A 38 8.12 -8.09 -12.37
N GLU A 39 7.91 -9.07 -13.26
CA GLU A 39 6.82 -10.05 -13.16
C GLU A 39 6.95 -10.93 -11.91
N GLU A 40 8.16 -11.32 -11.52
CA GLU A 40 8.40 -12.17 -10.35
C GLU A 40 7.92 -11.52 -9.04
N PHE A 41 7.98 -10.19 -8.95
CA PHE A 41 7.45 -9.44 -7.81
C PHE A 41 5.97 -9.08 -7.99
N ALA A 42 5.49 -8.97 -9.23
CA ALA A 42 4.13 -8.52 -9.51
C ALA A 42 3.09 -9.58 -9.13
N ALA A 43 3.35 -10.86 -9.39
CA ALA A 43 2.43 -11.96 -9.06
C ALA A 43 2.10 -12.05 -7.55
N PRO A 44 3.07 -12.14 -6.62
CA PRO A 44 2.78 -12.18 -5.19
C PRO A 44 2.15 -10.87 -4.69
N LEU A 45 2.58 -9.72 -5.22
CA LEU A 45 1.96 -8.44 -4.86
C LEU A 45 0.50 -8.35 -5.32
N ALA A 46 0.17 -8.92 -6.47
CA ALA A 46 -1.19 -8.96 -7.00
C ALA A 46 -2.10 -9.82 -6.13
N GLU A 47 -1.61 -10.97 -5.68
CA GLU A 47 -2.33 -11.86 -4.76
C GLU A 47 -2.59 -11.18 -3.40
N ILE A 48 -1.55 -10.61 -2.78
CA ILE A 48 -1.67 -9.94 -1.47
C ILE A 48 -2.59 -8.73 -1.58
N LEU A 49 -2.38 -7.88 -2.58
CA LEU A 49 -3.14 -6.63 -2.72
C LEU A 49 -4.50 -6.82 -3.36
N GLY A 50 -4.82 -8.01 -3.91
CA GLY A 50 -6.04 -8.25 -4.68
C GLY A 50 -6.17 -7.30 -5.88
N GLU A 51 -5.07 -7.08 -6.60
CA GLU A 51 -5.01 -6.27 -7.83
C GLU A 51 -4.64 -7.17 -9.01
N GLU A 52 -4.86 -6.71 -10.23
CA GLU A 52 -4.37 -7.46 -11.39
C GLU A 52 -2.84 -7.36 -11.51
N GLU A 53 -2.19 -8.49 -11.76
CA GLU A 53 -0.75 -8.58 -12.01
C GLU A 53 -0.32 -7.61 -13.11
N SER A 54 -1.09 -7.53 -14.21
CA SER A 54 -0.79 -6.65 -15.34
C SER A 54 -0.75 -5.17 -14.94
N GLU A 55 -1.59 -4.75 -13.99
CA GLU A 55 -1.62 -3.38 -13.49
C GLU A 55 -0.45 -3.11 -12.55
N ILE A 56 -0.06 -4.08 -11.72
CA ILE A 56 1.14 -3.97 -10.87
C ILE A 56 2.41 -3.90 -11.72
N VAL A 57 2.56 -4.76 -12.74
CA VAL A 57 3.70 -4.71 -13.65
C VAL A 57 3.82 -3.34 -14.31
N LYS A 58 2.71 -2.79 -14.82
CA LYS A 58 2.71 -1.44 -15.42
C LYS A 58 3.17 -0.37 -14.44
N LYS A 59 2.72 -0.44 -13.18
CA LYS A 59 3.12 0.52 -12.14
C LYS A 59 4.60 0.38 -11.80
N LEU A 60 5.10 -0.85 -11.66
CA LEU A 60 6.50 -1.14 -11.33
C LEU A 60 7.48 -0.80 -12.47
N THR A 61 7.04 -0.89 -13.71
CA THR A 61 7.85 -0.58 -14.90
C THR A 61 7.73 0.88 -15.37
N ALA A 62 6.88 1.68 -14.73
CA ALA A 62 6.73 3.10 -15.05
C ALA A 62 8.06 3.86 -14.93
N GLU A 63 8.27 4.89 -15.76
CA GLU A 63 9.53 5.68 -15.79
C GLU A 63 9.71 6.61 -14.57
N ASN A 64 8.70 6.70 -13.70
CA ASN A 64 8.74 7.55 -12.51
C ASN A 64 9.77 7.07 -11.47
N ASN A 65 10.07 7.91 -10.48
CA ASN A 65 10.93 7.52 -9.35
C ASN A 65 10.16 6.82 -8.23
N GLY A 66 8.87 7.11 -8.10
CA GLY A 66 7.99 6.42 -7.17
C GLY A 66 6.54 6.50 -7.62
N ILE A 67 5.75 5.53 -7.21
CA ILE A 67 4.34 5.42 -7.60
C ILE A 67 3.51 4.84 -6.45
N ILE A 68 2.25 5.27 -6.35
CA ILE A 68 1.28 4.66 -5.44
C ILE A 68 0.81 3.36 -6.08
N ILE A 69 0.98 2.24 -5.38
CA ILE A 69 0.50 0.93 -5.83
C ILE A 69 -0.99 0.80 -5.54
N LYS A 70 -1.37 0.97 -4.27
CA LYS A 70 -2.75 0.85 -3.82
C LYS A 70 -3.02 1.73 -2.59
N ARG A 71 -4.26 2.17 -2.48
CA ARG A 71 -4.80 3.02 -1.40
C ARG A 71 -5.93 2.30 -0.68
N LYS A 72 -6.28 2.77 0.52
CA LYS A 72 -7.37 2.21 1.33
C LYS A 72 -7.21 0.70 1.57
N ILE A 73 -6.00 0.30 1.93
CA ILE A 73 -5.67 -1.09 2.24
C ILE A 73 -5.98 -1.33 3.73
N GLU A 74 -6.59 -2.48 4.03
CA GLU A 74 -6.87 -2.90 5.40
C GLU A 74 -5.60 -3.39 6.10
N LYS A 75 -5.60 -3.36 7.43
CA LYS A 75 -4.44 -3.76 8.23
C LYS A 75 -4.01 -5.21 7.96
N ASP A 76 -4.97 -6.12 7.82
CA ASP A 76 -4.69 -7.55 7.61
C ASP A 76 -3.88 -7.78 6.33
N THR A 77 -4.23 -7.10 5.24
CA THR A 77 -3.47 -7.12 3.98
C THR A 77 -2.08 -6.51 4.13
N ILE A 78 -1.94 -5.46 4.94
CA ILE A 78 -0.64 -4.83 5.20
C ILE A 78 0.27 -5.74 6.02
N ASP A 79 -0.28 -6.49 6.98
CA ASP A 79 0.50 -7.40 7.79
C ASP A 79 1.04 -8.57 6.92
N LEU A 80 0.23 -9.11 6.01
CA LEU A 80 0.70 -10.06 4.98
C LEU A 80 1.78 -9.46 4.06
N LEU A 81 1.61 -8.20 3.65
CA LEU A 81 2.59 -7.52 2.82
C LEU A 81 3.93 -7.31 3.55
N ARG A 82 3.90 -7.04 4.86
CA ARG A 82 5.11 -6.89 5.68
C ARG A 82 5.86 -8.21 5.80
N GLU A 83 5.14 -9.31 6.03
CA GLU A 83 5.74 -10.65 6.07
C GLU A 83 6.45 -10.95 4.75
N TYR A 84 5.80 -10.70 3.61
CA TYR A 84 6.41 -10.85 2.29
C TYR A 84 7.66 -9.97 2.09
N ILE A 85 7.62 -8.70 2.54
CA ILE A 85 8.76 -7.79 2.46
C ILE A 85 9.96 -8.32 3.26
N ASP A 86 9.71 -8.84 4.46
CA ASP A 86 10.74 -9.36 5.36
C ASP A 86 11.33 -10.69 4.84
N GLU A 87 10.49 -11.59 4.32
CA GLU A 87 10.91 -12.87 3.74
C GLU A 87 11.77 -12.70 2.48
N GLU A 88 11.35 -11.84 1.55
CA GLU A 88 12.07 -11.58 0.30
C GLU A 88 13.24 -10.59 0.47
N GLY A 89 13.34 -9.96 1.64
CA GLY A 89 14.35 -8.94 1.95
C GLY A 89 14.24 -7.73 1.02
N ILE A 90 13.01 -7.28 0.77
CA ILE A 90 12.69 -6.19 -0.14
C ILE A 90 12.72 -4.86 0.61
N ASN A 91 13.14 -3.77 -0.05
CA ASN A 91 13.16 -2.44 0.56
C ASN A 91 12.60 -1.32 -0.33
N PHE A 92 12.01 -1.67 -1.49
CA PHE A 92 11.45 -0.68 -2.39
C PHE A 92 9.99 -0.31 -2.05
N LEU A 93 9.32 -1.06 -1.18
CA LEU A 93 7.93 -0.79 -0.79
C LEU A 93 7.90 0.08 0.47
N ILE A 94 7.02 1.09 0.46
CA ILE A 94 6.83 2.04 1.53
C ILE A 94 5.36 1.98 1.95
N ILE A 95 5.13 1.60 3.20
CA ILE A 95 3.79 1.54 3.79
C ILE A 95 3.55 2.83 4.56
N GLY A 96 2.50 3.56 4.19
CA GLY A 96 2.05 4.77 4.87
C GLY A 96 0.59 4.64 5.33
N TYR A 97 0.20 5.48 6.28
CA TYR A 97 -1.21 5.63 6.64
C TYR A 97 -1.93 6.47 5.58
N ASP A 98 -3.05 5.96 5.04
CA ASP A 98 -3.96 6.72 4.18
C ASP A 98 -5.01 7.41 5.05
N ASN A 99 -4.55 8.38 5.84
CA ASN A 99 -5.44 9.18 6.67
C ASN A 99 -6.31 10.07 5.77
N ILE A 100 -7.57 9.68 5.55
CA ILE A 100 -8.57 10.59 5.00
C ILE A 100 -8.82 11.64 6.08
N ARG A 101 -8.32 12.87 5.87
CA ARG A 101 -8.72 14.01 6.70
C ARG A 101 -10.14 14.41 6.28
N TYR A 102 -11.13 13.85 6.95
CA TYR A 102 -12.51 14.31 6.83
C TYR A 102 -12.60 15.68 7.53
N TYR A 103 -12.80 16.75 6.76
CA TYR A 103 -13.18 18.05 7.30
C TYR A 103 -14.71 18.16 7.17
N PRO A 104 -15.49 17.82 8.22
CA PRO A 104 -16.96 17.85 8.18
C PRO A 104 -17.57 19.23 7.94
N ASN A 105 -16.75 20.29 8.00
CA ASN A 105 -17.18 21.65 7.70
C ASN A 105 -16.68 22.02 6.31
N GLU A 106 -17.57 21.93 5.31
CA GLU A 106 -17.43 22.75 4.11
C GLU A 106 -17.34 24.22 4.56
N SER A 107 -16.34 24.93 4.04
CA SER A 107 -15.99 26.33 4.33
C SER A 107 -15.08 26.53 5.54
N PHE A 108 -13.79 26.72 5.28
CA PHE A 108 -13.13 27.99 5.61
C PHE A 108 -11.80 28.14 4.82
N LEU A 109 -11.78 29.19 3.98
CA LEU A 109 -10.68 29.90 3.30
C LEU A 109 -9.96 29.22 2.13
#